data_AF-M6XZ16-F1
#
_entry.id   AF-M6XZ16-F1
#
_cell.length_a   1.000
_cell.length_b   1.000
_cell.length_c   1.000
_cell.angle_alpha   90.00
_cell.angle_beta   90.00
_cell.angle_gamma   90.00
#
_symmetry.space_group_name_H-M   'P 1'
#
loop_
_entity.id
_entity.type
_entity.pdbx_description
1 polymer ?
#
loop_
_entity_poly.entity_id
_entity_poly.type
_entity_poly.pdbx_seq_one_letter_code
_entity_poly.pdbx_strand_id
1 'polypeptide(L)'
;MYNFKNLEILTLYRNRISVLPKDFVFLQNLEILYLSQNKFSKFPKEILRLQNLEWLNLKENQIKKLPESLEQLQNLNILYLLGNELKVLSSSFSKLQSLNLNYNLFQVFPKELIFLKNLETLESTGNQITSSSRNWILQNLKKCICKALSLFLKKRKWTSPELVDTVVHQKRIKAWLVKHDMTKNLRRTRLNY
;
A
#
# COMPACT_ATOMS: atom_id res chain seq x y z
N MET A 1 -8.71 15.95 22.08
CA MET A 1 -8.01 15.22 21.00
C MET A 1 -8.50 13.77 20.99
N TYR A 2 -8.78 13.19 19.82
CA TYR A 2 -9.13 11.77 19.75
C TYR A 2 -7.85 10.95 19.88
N ASN A 3 -7.78 10.11 20.91
CA ASN A 3 -6.59 9.33 21.25
C ASN A 3 -6.84 7.87 20.87
N PHE A 4 -6.39 7.46 19.68
CA PHE A 4 -6.57 6.11 19.14
C PHE A 4 -5.37 5.22 19.47
N LYS A 5 -5.03 5.11 20.77
CA LYS A 5 -3.86 4.34 21.23
C LYS A 5 -3.92 2.86 20.91
N ASN A 6 -5.06 2.29 20.54
CA ASN A 6 -5.18 0.86 20.27
C ASN A 6 -5.68 0.57 18.85
N LEU A 7 -5.65 1.57 17.96
CA LEU A 7 -6.11 1.37 16.59
C LEU A 7 -4.99 0.77 15.75
N GLU A 8 -5.08 -0.55 15.55
CA GLU A 8 -4.12 -1.34 14.76
C GLU A 8 -4.54 -1.48 13.30
N ILE A 9 -5.84 -1.54 13.02
CA ILE A 9 -6.38 -1.73 11.67
C ILE A 9 -7.33 -0.58 11.34
N LEU A 10 -7.12 0.05 10.18
CA LEU A 10 -7.97 1.12 9.68
C LEU A 10 -8.36 0.88 8.22
N THR A 11 -9.68 0.82 7.99
CA THR A 11 -10.27 0.64 6.66
C THR A 11 -10.93 1.93 6.17
N LEU A 12 -10.44 2.44 5.04
CA LEU A 12 -10.93 3.65 4.37
C LEU A 12 -11.12 3.44 2.87
N TYR A 13 -11.26 2.18 2.44
CA TYR A 13 -11.40 1.81 1.03
C TYR A 13 -12.71 2.32 0.40
N ARG A 14 -12.73 2.50 -0.93
CA ARG A 14 -13.90 2.94 -1.73
C ARG A 14 -14.50 4.30 -1.33
N ASN A 15 -13.64 5.24 -0.93
CA ASN A 15 -14.06 6.61 -0.67
C ASN A 15 -13.56 7.57 -1.76
N ARG A 16 -13.69 8.88 -1.53
CA ARG A 16 -13.16 9.92 -2.42
C ARG A 16 -12.04 10.71 -1.74
N ILE A 17 -11.30 10.07 -0.85
CA ILE A 17 -10.23 10.73 -0.09
C ILE A 17 -9.08 11.04 -1.06
N SER A 18 -8.63 12.29 -1.08
CA SER A 18 -7.49 12.75 -1.86
C SER A 18 -6.29 13.16 -1.00
N VAL A 19 -6.52 13.44 0.28
CA VAL A 19 -5.52 13.91 1.25
C VAL A 19 -5.85 13.32 2.63
N LEU A 20 -4.83 12.94 3.40
CA LEU A 20 -4.98 12.60 4.82
C LEU A 20 -4.72 13.84 5.70
N PRO A 21 -5.46 14.02 6.81
CA PRO A 21 -5.23 15.14 7.71
C PRO A 21 -3.87 15.00 8.40
N LYS A 22 -3.29 16.13 8.80
CA LYS A 22 -2.00 16.14 9.53
C LYS A 22 -2.04 15.28 10.80
N ASP A 23 -3.19 15.16 11.45
CA ASP A 23 -3.39 14.37 12.66
C ASP A 23 -3.30 12.84 12.42
N PHE A 24 -3.28 12.37 11.16
CA PHE A 24 -3.09 10.95 10.84
C PHE A 24 -1.78 10.41 11.43
N VAL A 25 -0.78 11.29 11.59
CA VAL A 25 0.52 10.98 12.21
C VAL A 25 0.41 10.52 13.65
N PHE A 26 -0.73 10.69 14.34
CA PHE A 26 -0.89 10.25 15.72
C PHE A 26 -1.36 8.79 15.86
N LEU A 27 -1.67 8.10 14.76
CA LEU A 27 -2.08 6.70 14.74
C LEU A 27 -0.88 5.75 14.87
N GLN A 28 -0.05 5.96 15.89
CA GLN A 28 1.27 5.33 16.00
C GLN A 28 1.22 3.79 16.15
N ASN A 29 0.08 3.23 16.57
CA ASN A 29 -0.09 1.78 16.70
C ASN A 29 -0.77 1.14 15.48
N LEU A 30 -0.92 1.89 14.38
CA LEU A 30 -1.54 1.37 13.16
C LEU A 30 -0.57 0.44 12.42
N GLU A 31 -0.99 -0.81 12.24
CA GLU A 31 -0.26 -1.88 11.56
C GLU A 31 -0.79 -2.13 10.15
N ILE A 32 -2.11 -2.01 9.96
CA ILE A 32 -2.79 -2.30 8.68
C ILE A 32 -3.65 -1.12 8.24
N LEU A 33 -3.40 -0.64 7.01
CA LEU A 33 -4.13 0.49 6.44
C LEU A 33 -4.64 0.20 5.03
N TYR A 34 -5.97 0.20 4.90
CA TYR A 34 -6.66 0.07 3.61
C TYR A 34 -7.13 1.43 3.08
N LEU A 35 -6.50 1.90 2.01
CA LEU A 35 -6.82 3.14 1.30
C LEU A 35 -7.17 2.90 -0.18
N SER A 36 -7.49 1.66 -0.55
CA SER A 36 -7.79 1.30 -1.94
C SER A 36 -9.03 2.01 -2.48
N GLN A 37 -9.08 2.24 -3.79
CA GLN A 37 -10.22 2.85 -4.48
C GLN A 37 -10.58 4.24 -3.93
N ASN A 38 -9.57 5.09 -3.79
CA ASN A 38 -9.70 6.49 -3.39
C ASN A 38 -9.27 7.44 -4.52
N LYS A 39 -8.91 8.68 -4.21
CA LYS A 39 -8.53 9.74 -5.16
C LYS A 39 -7.15 10.32 -4.86
N PHE A 40 -6.25 9.52 -4.28
CA PHE A 40 -4.87 9.96 -4.04
C PHE A 40 -4.12 10.10 -5.36
N SER A 41 -3.79 11.34 -5.75
CA SER A 41 -2.95 11.65 -6.90
C SER A 41 -1.45 11.68 -6.55
N LYS A 42 -1.15 11.78 -5.25
CA LYS A 42 0.19 11.73 -4.65
C LYS A 42 0.16 10.74 -3.50
N PHE A 43 1.32 10.15 -3.18
CA PHE A 43 1.45 9.35 -1.97
C PHE A 43 1.18 10.24 -0.73
N PRO A 44 0.33 9.80 0.21
CA PRO A 44 0.04 10.55 1.43
C PRO A 44 1.21 10.46 2.42
N LYS A 45 2.02 11.52 2.50
CA LYS A 45 3.25 11.58 3.30
C LYS A 45 3.03 11.39 4.80
N GLU A 46 1.83 11.62 5.30
CA GLU A 46 1.45 11.44 6.71
C GLU A 46 1.64 9.98 7.14
N ILE A 47 1.49 9.02 6.22
CA ILE A 47 1.70 7.60 6.47
C ILE A 47 3.15 7.31 6.86
N LEU A 48 4.13 8.08 6.35
CA LEU A 48 5.56 7.84 6.57
C LEU A 48 5.98 7.94 8.05
N ARG A 49 5.14 8.55 8.89
CA ARG A 49 5.36 8.63 10.34
C ARG A 49 4.78 7.45 11.13
N LEU A 50 4.12 6.51 10.48
CA LEU A 50 3.52 5.34 11.11
C LEU A 50 4.54 4.20 11.18
N GLN A 51 5.35 4.21 12.23
CA GLN A 51 6.50 3.31 12.35
C GLN A 51 6.10 1.83 12.52
N ASN A 52 4.90 1.56 13.03
CA ASN A 52 4.37 0.21 13.20
C ASN A 52 3.61 -0.32 11.97
N LEU A 53 3.53 0.45 10.88
CA LEU A 53 2.76 0.04 9.71
C LEU A 53 3.45 -1.11 8.97
N GLU A 54 2.77 -2.25 8.88
CA GLU A 54 3.25 -3.47 8.24
C GLU A 54 2.59 -3.70 6.88
N TRP A 55 1.32 -3.32 6.74
CA TRP A 55 0.53 -3.50 5.51
C TRP A 55 -0.11 -2.19 5.06
N LEU A 56 0.26 -1.74 3.86
CA LEU A 56 -0.36 -0.61 3.20
C LEU A 56 -1.00 -1.00 1.87
N ASN A 57 -2.31 -0.76 1.75
CA ASN A 57 -3.04 -0.96 0.50
C ASN A 57 -3.49 0.36 -0.11
N LEU A 58 -2.87 0.73 -1.24
CA LEU A 58 -3.15 1.93 -2.04
C LEU A 58 -3.65 1.59 -3.45
N LYS A 59 -4.17 0.37 -3.66
CA LYS A 59 -4.69 -0.09 -4.96
C LYS A 59 -5.75 0.87 -5.52
N GLU A 60 -5.79 1.02 -6.85
CA GLU A 60 -6.80 1.80 -7.57
C GLU A 60 -6.90 3.25 -7.07
N ASN A 61 -5.76 3.93 -7.06
CA ASN A 61 -5.64 5.37 -6.86
C ASN A 61 -5.03 6.01 -8.13
N GLN A 62 -4.57 7.25 -8.06
CA GLN A 62 -3.95 7.98 -9.18
C GLN A 62 -2.51 8.37 -8.84
N ILE A 63 -1.82 7.57 -8.04
CA ILE A 63 -0.49 7.90 -7.53
C ILE A 63 0.51 7.83 -8.68
N LYS A 64 1.18 8.95 -8.96
CA LYS A 64 2.16 9.08 -10.04
C LYS A 64 3.59 8.80 -9.61
N LYS A 65 3.90 9.03 -8.33
CA LYS A 65 5.23 8.88 -7.75
C LYS A 65 5.12 8.45 -6.29
N LEU A 66 6.05 7.61 -5.88
CA LEU A 66 6.32 7.30 -4.47
C LEU A 66 7.32 8.32 -3.91
N PRO A 67 7.31 8.59 -2.59
CA PRO A 67 8.30 9.46 -1.98
C PRO A 67 9.66 8.75 -1.90
N GLU A 68 10.74 9.54 -1.83
CA GLU A 68 12.11 9.01 -1.64
C GLU A 68 12.28 8.41 -0.24
N SER A 69 11.58 8.94 0.76
CA SER A 69 11.70 8.54 2.15
C SER A 69 10.79 7.35 2.54
N LEU A 70 10.47 6.45 1.61
CA LEU A 70 9.68 5.23 1.94
C LEU A 70 10.39 4.30 2.93
N GLU A 71 11.72 4.38 3.00
CA GLU A 71 12.56 3.73 4.03
C GLU A 71 12.16 4.09 5.47
N GLN A 72 11.47 5.22 5.70
CA GLN A 72 10.94 5.61 7.00
C GLN A 72 9.89 4.63 7.55
N LEU A 73 9.26 3.84 6.67
CA LEU A 73 8.34 2.78 7.07
C LEU A 73 9.13 1.51 7.38
N GLN A 74 9.82 1.51 8.53
CA GLN A 74 10.79 0.47 8.90
C GLN A 74 10.22 -0.95 9.03
N ASN A 75 8.91 -1.07 9.27
CA ASN A 75 8.21 -2.34 9.43
C ASN A 75 7.31 -2.70 8.25
N LEU A 76 7.26 -1.86 7.21
CA LEU A 76 6.39 -2.12 6.06
C LEU A 76 6.87 -3.37 5.32
N ASN A 77 6.00 -4.37 5.32
CA ASN A 77 6.25 -5.67 4.73
C ASN A 77 5.48 -5.85 3.41
N ILE A 78 4.22 -5.38 3.38
CA ILE A 78 3.32 -5.56 2.24
C ILE A 78 2.87 -4.19 1.72
N LEU A 79 3.12 -3.94 0.43
CA LEU A 79 2.71 -2.72 -0.26
C LEU A 79 1.98 -3.03 -1.56
N TYR A 80 0.71 -2.65 -1.62
CA TYR A 80 -0.12 -2.79 -2.82
C TYR A 80 -0.36 -1.45 -3.50
N LEU A 81 0.11 -1.33 -4.73
CA LEU A 81 0.03 -0.15 -5.59
C LEU A 81 -0.64 -0.48 -6.94
N LEU A 82 -1.32 -1.63 -7.05
CA LEU A 82 -2.01 -2.05 -8.25
C LEU A 82 -2.95 -0.95 -8.78
N GLY A 83 -2.96 -0.69 -10.09
CA GLY A 83 -3.93 0.26 -10.67
C GLY A 83 -3.66 1.70 -10.28
N ASN A 84 -2.39 2.11 -10.28
CA ASN A 84 -1.96 3.50 -10.11
C ASN A 84 -1.31 4.01 -11.41
N GLU A 85 -0.70 5.19 -11.37
CA GLU A 85 -0.09 5.85 -12.52
C GLU A 85 1.45 5.92 -12.41
N LEU A 86 2.05 4.95 -11.72
CA LEU A 86 3.49 4.93 -11.47
C LEU A 86 4.26 4.65 -12.76
N LYS A 87 5.29 5.47 -13.01
CA LYS A 87 6.22 5.29 -14.15
C LYS A 87 7.62 4.83 -13.71
N VAL A 88 7.97 5.11 -12.46
CA VAL A 88 9.29 4.86 -11.86
C VAL A 88 9.07 4.42 -10.41
N LEU A 89 9.94 3.56 -9.91
CA LEU A 89 9.97 3.12 -8.51
C LEU A 89 11.05 3.92 -7.79
N SER A 90 10.78 4.44 -6.60
CA SER A 90 11.83 5.06 -5.78
C SER A 90 12.75 3.98 -5.18
N SER A 91 13.99 4.36 -4.87
CA SER A 91 15.09 3.42 -4.56
C SER A 91 15.15 2.89 -3.12
N SER A 92 14.10 3.06 -2.33
CA SER A 92 14.21 2.98 -0.87
C SER A 92 13.07 2.21 -0.22
N PHE A 93 13.34 0.95 0.13
CA PHE A 93 12.49 0.15 1.01
C PHE A 93 13.36 -0.67 1.94
N SER A 94 12.96 -0.78 3.20
CA SER A 94 13.75 -1.42 4.24
C SER A 94 13.50 -2.93 4.31
N LYS A 95 12.25 -3.33 4.61
CA LYS A 95 11.87 -4.72 4.92
C LYS A 95 10.84 -5.32 3.96
N LEU A 96 10.52 -4.64 2.87
CA LEU A 96 9.42 -5.02 1.99
C LEU A 96 9.61 -6.44 1.43
N GLN A 97 8.70 -7.36 1.74
CA GLN A 97 8.68 -8.72 1.19
C GLN A 97 7.68 -8.87 0.04
N SER A 98 6.58 -8.10 0.04
CA SER A 98 5.55 -8.19 -0.99
C SER A 98 5.25 -6.84 -1.62
N LEU A 99 5.38 -6.78 -2.95
CA LEU A 99 5.12 -5.57 -3.73
C LEU A 99 4.23 -5.89 -4.93
N ASN A 100 3.10 -5.19 -5.02
CA ASN A 100 2.20 -5.29 -6.17
C ASN A 100 2.17 -3.97 -6.96
N LEU A 101 2.75 -4.00 -8.16
CA LEU A 101 2.83 -2.91 -9.14
C LEU A 101 1.99 -3.21 -10.39
N ASN A 102 1.08 -4.19 -10.36
CA ASN A 102 0.28 -4.53 -11.52
C ASN A 102 -0.49 -3.30 -12.03
N TYR A 103 -0.74 -3.22 -13.34
CA TYR A 103 -1.56 -2.17 -13.94
C TYR A 103 -1.09 -0.75 -13.55
N ASN A 104 0.19 -0.48 -13.76
CA ASN A 104 0.79 0.85 -13.66
C ASN A 104 1.30 1.28 -15.06
N LEU A 105 2.14 2.31 -15.12
CA LEU A 105 2.63 2.93 -16.37
C LEU A 105 4.15 2.75 -16.55
N PHE A 106 4.73 1.70 -15.96
CA PHE A 106 6.16 1.42 -16.10
C PHE A 106 6.50 1.07 -17.55
N GLN A 107 7.35 1.89 -18.20
CA GLN A 107 7.87 1.63 -19.56
C GLN A 107 9.20 0.88 -19.55
N VAL A 108 9.94 1.03 -18.46
CA VAL A 108 11.19 0.33 -18.19
C VAL A 108 11.00 -0.42 -16.88
N PHE A 109 11.52 -1.64 -16.82
CA PHE A 109 11.47 -2.41 -15.59
C PHE A 109 12.31 -1.71 -14.50
N PRO A 110 11.76 -1.46 -13.30
CA PRO A 110 12.44 -0.68 -12.27
C PRO A 110 13.69 -1.42 -11.78
N LYS A 111 14.86 -0.82 -12.03
CA LYS A 111 16.15 -1.42 -11.65
C LYS A 111 16.37 -1.38 -10.14
N GLU A 112 15.68 -0.47 -9.46
CA GLU A 112 15.69 -0.25 -8.03
C GLU A 112 15.25 -1.48 -7.23
N LEU A 113 14.55 -2.43 -7.87
CA LEU A 113 14.16 -3.70 -7.26
C LEU A 113 15.36 -4.52 -6.74
N ILE A 114 16.57 -4.31 -7.25
CA ILE A 114 17.79 -4.96 -6.76
C ILE A 114 18.12 -4.60 -5.32
N PHE A 115 17.64 -3.45 -4.83
CA PHE A 115 17.85 -3.00 -3.46
C PHE A 115 16.86 -3.66 -2.49
N LEU A 116 15.80 -4.30 -2.99
CA LEU A 116 14.79 -4.99 -2.18
C LEU A 116 15.25 -6.41 -1.83
N LYS A 117 16.26 -6.50 -0.97
CA LYS A 117 16.91 -7.77 -0.59
C LYS A 117 15.95 -8.79 0.05
N ASN A 118 14.88 -8.31 0.67
CA ASN A 118 13.87 -9.12 1.34
C ASN A 118 12.65 -9.42 0.47
N LEU A 119 12.62 -8.93 -0.79
CA LEU A 119 11.45 -9.10 -1.64
C LEU A 119 11.26 -10.57 -2.01
N GLU A 120 10.17 -11.13 -1.52
CA GLU A 120 9.74 -12.50 -1.78
C GLU A 120 8.68 -12.55 -2.88
N THR A 121 7.83 -11.54 -3.01
CA THR A 121 6.75 -11.53 -4.01
C THR A 121 6.73 -10.21 -4.75
N LEU A 122 6.80 -10.28 -6.08
CA LEU A 122 6.66 -9.14 -6.96
C LEU A 122 5.62 -9.44 -8.03
N GLU A 123 4.62 -8.58 -8.12
CA GLU A 123 3.66 -8.57 -9.22
C GLU A 123 3.82 -7.27 -10.01
N SER A 124 4.00 -7.36 -11.33
CA SER A 124 4.19 -6.18 -12.21
C SER A 124 3.56 -6.35 -13.60
N THR A 125 2.57 -7.23 -13.71
CA THR A 125 1.78 -7.46 -14.93
C THR A 125 0.95 -6.23 -15.33
N GLY A 126 0.56 -6.12 -16.60
CA GLY A 126 -0.28 -4.99 -17.05
C GLY A 126 0.44 -3.62 -17.05
N ASN A 127 1.77 -3.62 -17.07
CA ASN A 127 2.59 -2.42 -17.31
C ASN A 127 2.96 -2.29 -18.79
N GLN A 128 3.61 -1.19 -19.16
CA GLN A 128 4.03 -0.87 -20.54
C GLN A 128 5.52 -1.22 -20.79
N ILE A 129 6.03 -2.26 -20.12
CA ILE A 129 7.45 -2.58 -20.11
C ILE A 129 7.93 -2.95 -21.51
N THR A 130 8.89 -2.20 -22.01
CA THR A 130 9.46 -2.37 -23.35
C THR A 130 10.48 -3.53 -23.40
N SER A 131 10.74 -4.03 -24.61
CA SER A 131 11.73 -5.10 -24.86
C SER A 131 13.14 -4.75 -24.42
N SER A 132 13.47 -3.47 -24.28
CA SER A 132 14.75 -2.99 -23.72
C SER A 132 15.05 -3.54 -22.32
N SER A 133 14.01 -3.87 -21.54
CA SER A 133 14.14 -4.43 -20.20
C SER A 133 14.37 -5.95 -20.17
N ARG A 134 14.24 -6.65 -21.32
CA ARG A 134 14.30 -8.12 -21.40
C ARG A 134 15.60 -8.69 -20.83
N ASN A 135 16.75 -8.17 -21.24
CA ASN A 135 18.04 -8.67 -20.79
C ASN A 135 18.23 -8.48 -19.28
N TRP A 136 17.85 -7.31 -18.77
CA TRP A 136 17.92 -7.01 -17.35
C TRP A 136 17.05 -7.98 -16.53
N ILE A 137 15.81 -8.21 -16.97
CA ILE A 137 14.86 -9.13 -16.34
C ILE A 137 15.44 -10.54 -16.27
N LEU A 138 15.95 -11.05 -17.40
CA LEU A 138 16.52 -12.40 -17.48
C LEU A 138 17.74 -12.61 -16.56
N GLN A 139 18.55 -11.57 -16.38
CA GLN A 139 19.77 -11.61 -15.55
C GLN A 139 19.50 -11.43 -14.05
N ASN A 140 18.53 -10.58 -13.67
CA ASN A 140 18.37 -10.13 -12.29
C ASN A 140 17.15 -10.73 -11.58
N LEU A 141 16.02 -10.93 -12.27
CA LEU A 141 14.81 -11.45 -11.61
C LEU A 141 14.88 -12.94 -11.28
N LYS A 142 15.65 -13.74 -12.03
CA LYS A 142 15.90 -15.15 -11.66
C LYS A 142 16.53 -15.27 -10.27
N LYS A 143 17.31 -14.29 -9.81
CA LYS A 143 17.91 -14.27 -8.46
C LYS A 143 16.91 -13.87 -7.37
N CYS A 144 15.98 -12.96 -7.67
CA CYS A 144 14.95 -12.50 -6.73
C CYS A 144 13.77 -13.49 -6.59
N ILE A 145 13.37 -14.18 -7.66
CA ILE A 145 12.17 -15.04 -7.69
C ILE A 145 12.42 -16.47 -7.19
N CYS A 146 13.66 -16.99 -7.20
CA CYS A 146 13.90 -18.37 -6.75
C CYS A 146 13.56 -18.63 -5.26
N LYS A 147 13.53 -17.59 -4.40
CA LYS A 147 12.97 -17.71 -3.04
C LYS A 147 11.43 -17.67 -3.02
N ALA A 148 10.82 -16.86 -3.88
CA ALA A 148 9.37 -16.68 -4.04
C ALA A 148 8.61 -17.97 -4.37
N LEU A 149 9.08 -18.70 -5.39
CA LEU A 149 8.38 -19.87 -5.94
C LEU A 149 8.34 -21.05 -4.96
N SER A 150 9.38 -21.22 -4.13
CA SER A 150 9.45 -22.33 -3.17
C SER A 150 8.51 -22.17 -1.96
N LEU A 151 8.15 -20.93 -1.62
CA LEU A 151 7.17 -20.62 -0.57
C LEU A 151 5.72 -20.65 -1.10
N PHE A 152 5.52 -20.26 -2.37
CA PHE A 152 4.21 -20.26 -3.03
C PHE A 152 3.58 -21.67 -3.12
N LEU A 153 4.40 -22.72 -3.26
CA LEU A 153 3.93 -24.11 -3.27
C LEU A 153 3.74 -24.71 -1.85
N LYS A 154 4.27 -24.09 -0.80
CA LYS A 154 4.15 -24.59 0.59
C LYS A 154 3.01 -23.96 1.40
N LYS A 155 2.51 -22.78 1.02
CA LYS A 155 1.47 -22.06 1.78
C LYS A 155 0.18 -21.86 0.98
N ARG A 156 -0.48 -22.95 0.59
CA ARG A 156 -1.91 -22.92 0.25
C ARG A 156 -2.75 -22.75 1.53
N LYS A 157 -3.08 -21.50 1.84
CA LYS A 157 -4.35 -21.02 2.41
C LYS A 157 -4.21 -19.51 2.63
N TRP A 158 -4.55 -18.75 1.60
CA TRP A 158 -4.95 -17.35 1.75
C TRP A 158 -6.24 -17.20 0.95
N THR A 159 -7.34 -17.60 1.55
CA THR A 159 -8.63 -17.01 1.21
C THR A 159 -8.54 -15.53 1.56
N SER A 160 -9.00 -14.66 0.67
CA SER A 160 -9.25 -13.26 0.99
C SER A 160 -9.90 -13.19 2.37
N PRO A 161 -9.43 -12.35 3.32
CA PRO A 161 -10.29 -11.98 4.42
C PRO A 161 -11.45 -11.19 3.79
N GLU A 162 -12.54 -11.89 3.51
CA GLU A 162 -13.86 -11.31 3.61
C GLU A 162 -13.91 -10.72 5.02
N LEU A 163 -13.62 -9.42 5.10
CA LEU A 163 -13.52 -8.68 6.35
C LEU A 163 -14.91 -8.65 6.97
N VAL A 164 -15.10 -9.51 7.97
CA VAL A 164 -16.03 -9.29 9.08
C VAL A 164 -15.72 -7.90 9.64
N ASP A 165 -16.75 -7.07 9.67
CA ASP A 165 -16.75 -5.74 10.27
C ASP A 165 -16.08 -5.76 11.66
N THR A 166 -14.94 -5.08 11.80
CA THR A 166 -14.39 -4.78 13.12
C THR A 166 -15.13 -3.56 13.68
N VAL A 167 -16.20 -3.83 14.41
CA VAL A 167 -17.23 -2.86 14.87
C VAL A 167 -16.78 -1.93 16.02
N VAL A 168 -15.62 -2.09 16.64
CA VAL A 168 -15.39 -1.44 17.96
C VAL A 168 -14.98 0.06 17.91
N HIS A 169 -14.59 0.63 16.76
CA HIS A 169 -14.15 2.06 16.70
C HIS A 169 -14.86 2.92 15.65
N GLN A 170 -15.84 2.39 14.94
CA GLN A 170 -16.42 3.02 13.75
C GLN A 170 -17.05 4.40 14.02
N LYS A 171 -17.73 4.62 15.15
CA LYS A 171 -18.34 5.93 15.47
C LYS A 171 -17.30 7.03 15.73
N ARG A 172 -16.20 6.72 16.43
CA ARG A 172 -15.14 7.70 16.73
C ARG A 172 -14.26 7.96 15.52
N ILE A 173 -13.96 6.93 14.73
CA ILE A 173 -13.28 7.07 13.43
C ILE A 173 -14.15 7.90 12.49
N LYS A 174 -15.45 7.62 12.38
CA LYS A 174 -16.38 8.41 11.55
C LYS A 174 -16.48 9.86 12.03
N ALA A 175 -16.63 10.10 13.33
CA ALA A 175 -16.63 11.46 13.88
C ALA A 175 -15.29 12.19 13.64
N TRP A 176 -14.17 11.48 13.74
CA TRP A 176 -12.86 12.00 13.40
C TRP A 176 -12.73 12.31 11.89
N LEU A 177 -13.24 11.46 11.00
CA LEU A 177 -13.32 11.72 9.56
C LEU A 177 -14.24 12.92 9.25
N VAL A 178 -15.34 13.08 9.99
CA VAL A 178 -16.32 14.18 9.83
C VAL A 178 -15.69 15.50 10.24
N LYS A 179 -15.04 15.51 11.40
CA LYS A 179 -14.35 16.69 11.92
C LYS A 179 -13.27 17.20 10.96
N HIS A 180 -12.62 16.31 10.21
CA HIS A 180 -11.56 16.66 9.26
C HIS A 180 -12.05 16.79 7.81
N ASP A 181 -13.36 17.02 7.59
CA ASP A 181 -14.03 17.20 6.30
C ASP A 181 -13.77 16.08 5.26
N MET A 182 -13.35 14.90 5.71
CA MET A 182 -13.21 13.72 4.86
C MET A 182 -14.57 13.09 4.52
N THR A 183 -15.66 13.50 5.18
CA THR A 183 -17.01 12.92 5.00
C THR A 183 -17.85 13.46 3.87
N LYS A 184 -17.59 14.66 3.35
CA LYS A 184 -18.19 15.08 2.06
C LYS A 184 -17.75 14.15 0.91
N ASN A 185 -16.65 13.45 1.13
CA ASN A 185 -16.00 12.54 0.20
C ASN A 185 -16.18 11.06 0.54
N LEU A 186 -16.75 10.72 1.70
CA LEU A 186 -17.18 9.35 1.95
C LEU A 186 -18.41 9.08 1.08
N ARG A 187 -18.34 8.09 0.19
CA ARG A 187 -19.59 7.51 -0.31
C ARG A 187 -20.33 6.99 0.92
N ARG A 188 -21.67 7.05 0.96
CA ARG A 188 -22.47 6.37 1.99
C ARG A 188 -22.08 4.88 1.95
N THR A 189 -21.04 4.49 2.67
CA THR A 189 -20.84 3.13 3.12
C THR A 189 -22.02 2.92 4.04
N ARG A 190 -22.99 2.12 3.58
CA ARG A 190 -23.93 1.47 4.48
C ARG A 190 -23.05 0.70 5.46
N LEU A 191 -22.84 1.29 6.62
CA LEU A 191 -22.48 0.54 7.81
C LEU A 191 -23.74 -0.27 8.08
N ASN A 192 -23.69 -1.57 7.76
CA ASN A 192 -24.73 -2.45 8.25
C ASN A 192 -24.62 -2.41 9.77
N TYR A 193 -25.70 -1.95 10.41
CA TYR A 193 -25.82 -1.81 11.86
C TYR A 193 -25.87 -3.17 12.53
#